data_AF-A0A7C6DQ52-F1
#
_entry.id   AF-A0A7C6DQ52-F1
#
_cell.length_a   1.000
_cell.length_b   1.000
_cell.length_c   1.000
_cell.angle_alpha   90.00
_cell.angle_beta   90.00
_cell.angle_gamma   90.00
#
_symmetry.space_group_name_H-M   'P 1'
#
loop_
_entity.id
_entity.type
_entity.pdbx_description
1 polymer ?
#
loop_
_entity_poly.entity_id
_entity_poly.type
_entity_poly.pdbx_seq_one_letter_code
_entity_poly.pdbx_strand_id
1 'polypeptide(L)' 'MDARTIIETLGLKPHPSEGGYFIETYRCNDSLDAPGLGRRSVSRADSLASCGRRRWPPRRSSEASTDSGTPVSCESLRR' A
#
# COMPACT_ATOMS: atom_id res chain seq x y z
N MET A 1 15.88 18.98 -2.67
CA MET A 1 15.65 17.66 -3.29
C MET A 1 14.31 17.73 -3.98
N ASP A 2 14.24 17.48 -5.29
CA ASP A 2 13.03 17.62 -6.11
C ASP A 2 12.40 16.25 -6.40
N ALA A 3 11.10 16.26 -6.72
CA ALA A 3 10.33 15.12 -7.17
C ALA A 3 10.99 14.37 -8.34
N ARG A 4 11.50 15.10 -9.33
CA ARG A 4 12.17 14.48 -10.50
C ARG A 4 13.40 13.69 -10.08
N THR A 5 14.20 14.26 -9.18
CA THR A 5 15.38 13.59 -8.62
C THR A 5 15.01 12.29 -7.91
N ILE A 6 13.90 12.27 -7.16
CA ILE A 6 13.45 11.05 -6.47
C ILE A 6 13.00 9.99 -7.49
N ILE A 7 12.23 10.38 -8.51
CA ILE A 7 11.76 9.47 -9.56
C ILE A 7 12.94 8.83 -10.31
N GLU A 8 13.92 9.64 -10.69
CA GLU A 8 15.12 9.18 -11.40
C GLU A 8 16.00 8.31 -10.52
N THR A 9 16.26 8.73 -9.28
CA THR A 9 17.15 8.01 -8.35
C THR A 9 16.58 6.65 -7.96
N LEU A 10 15.26 6.55 -7.76
CA LEU A 10 14.58 5.31 -7.39
C LEU A 10 14.09 4.50 -8.59
N GLY A 11 14.26 5.00 -9.82
CA GLY A 11 13.82 4.32 -11.05
C GLY A 11 12.30 4.11 -11.13
N LEU A 12 11.52 5.03 -10.56
CA LEU A 12 10.07 4.89 -10.49
C LEU A 12 9.44 5.00 -11.88
N LYS A 13 8.41 4.19 -12.13
CA LYS A 13 7.70 4.13 -13.41
C LYS A 13 6.30 4.72 -13.28
N PRO A 14 5.76 5.33 -14.34
CA PRO A 14 4.39 5.84 -14.31
C PRO A 14 3.40 4.69 -14.06
N HIS A 15 2.45 4.91 -13.16
CA HIS A 15 1.39 3.92 -12.91
C HIS A 15 0.38 3.90 -14.07
N PRO A 16 0.02 2.74 -14.64
CA PRO A 16 -0.73 2.66 -15.89
C PRO A 16 -2.17 3.18 -15.82
N SER A 17 -2.82 3.10 -14.65
CA SER A 17 -4.24 3.48 -14.48
C SER A 17 -4.46 4.60 -13.45
N GLU A 18 -3.86 4.50 -12.27
CA GLU A 18 -4.08 5.42 -11.14
C GLU A 18 -3.37 6.79 -11.24
N GLY A 19 -2.41 6.93 -12.15
CA GLY A 19 -1.50 8.07 -12.22
C GLY A 19 -0.43 8.07 -11.11
N GLY A 20 0.54 8.98 -11.21
CA GLY A 20 1.71 9.00 -10.31
C GLY A 20 2.81 8.03 -10.74
N TYR A 21 3.81 7.82 -9.87
CA TYR A 21 4.98 6.98 -10.13
C TYR A 21 5.15 5.92 -9.03
N PHE A 22 5.45 4.69 -9.43
CA PHE A 22 5.64 3.57 -8.53
C PHE A 22 6.71 2.58 -9.04
N ILE A 23 7.22 1.77 -8.12
CA ILE A 23 7.97 0.55 -8.44
C ILE A 23 7.68 -0.49 -7.35
N GLU A 24 7.54 -1.76 -7.76
CA GLU A 24 7.52 -2.89 -6.83
C GLU A 24 8.93 -3.11 -6.31
N THR A 25 9.13 -2.90 -5.01
CA THR A 25 10.46 -3.06 -4.38
C THR A 25 10.63 -4.44 -3.79
N TYR A 26 9.53 -5.13 -3.46
CA TYR A 26 9.58 -6.44 -2.85
C TYR A 26 8.35 -7.28 -3.19
N ARG A 27 8.61 -8.56 -3.44
CA ARG A 27 7.61 -9.63 -3.54
C ARG A 27 8.06 -10.83 -2.73
N CYS A 28 7.19 -11.34 -1.87
CA CYS A 28 7.50 -12.54 -1.08
C CYS A 28 7.58 -13.78 -1.98
N ASN A 29 8.54 -14.66 -1.69
CA ASN A 29 8.67 -15.95 -2.37
C ASN A 29 7.59 -16.94 -1.93
N ASP A 30 7.17 -16.87 -0.67
CA ASP A 30 6.11 -17.73 -0.15
C ASP A 30 4.77 -17.36 -0.79
N SER A 31 3.96 -18.38 -1.06
CA SER A 31 2.67 -18.24 -1.71
C SER A 31 1.57 -19.00 -0.97
N LEU A 32 0.36 -18.47 -1.02
CA LEU A 32 -0.85 -19.08 -0.48
C LEU A 32 -1.94 -19.09 -1.55
N ASP A 33 -2.85 -20.06 -1.45
CA ASP A 33 -4.04 -20.10 -2.29
C ASP A 33 -5.09 -19.14 -1.73
N ALA A 34 -5.44 -18.13 -2.52
CA ALA A 34 -6.49 -17.17 -2.21
C ALA A 34 -7.82 -17.66 -2.82
N PRO A 35 -8.88 -17.86 -2.02
CA PRO A 35 -10.18 -18.30 -2.51
C PRO A 35 -10.69 -17.39 -3.64
N GLY A 36 -11.00 -17.97 -4.81
CA GLY A 36 -11.49 -17.23 -5.98
C GLY A 36 -10.45 -16.41 -6.75
N LEU A 37 -9.19 -16.36 -6.29
CA LEU A 37 -8.10 -15.57 -6.90
C LEU A 37 -6.86 -16.40 -7.26
N GLY A 38 -6.83 -17.67 -6.84
CA GLY A 38 -5.74 -18.62 -7.11
C GLY A 38 -4.50 -18.37 -6.23
N ARG A 39 -3.36 -18.94 -6.64
CA ARG A 39 -2.11 -18.84 -5.87
C ARG A 39 -1.51 -17.44 -5.95
N ARG A 40 -1.22 -16.82 -4.80
CA ARG A 40 -0.67 -15.45 -4.68
C ARG A 40 0.49 -15.41 -3.70
N SER A 41 1.43 -14.49 -3.91
CA SER A 41 2.49 -14.20 -2.93
C SER A 41 1.90 -13.72 -1.61
N VAL A 42 2.44 -14.17 -0.48
CA VAL A 42 1.95 -13.82 0.88
C VAL A 42 1.94 -12.31 1.12
N SER A 43 2.96 -11.61 0.62
CA SER A 43 3.07 -10.15 0.75
C SER A 43 3.80 -9.53 -0.43
N ARG A 44 3.54 -8.24 -0.65
CA ARG A 44 4.14 -7.38 -1.68
C ARG A 44 4.25 -5.96 -1.13
N ALA A 45 5.31 -5.24 -1.48
CA ALA A 45 5.46 -3.82 -1.16
C ALA A 45 5.81 -3.03 -2.42
N ASP A 46 5.12 -1.89 -2.57
CA ASP A 46 5.33 -0.95 -3.66
C ASP A 46 5.73 0.41 -3.07
N SER A 47 6.76 1.04 -3.64
CA SER A 47 7.13 2.40 -3.27
C SER A 47 6.38 3.39 -4.17
N LEU A 48 5.47 4.17 -3.59
CA LEU A 48 4.75 5.23 -4.29
C LEU A 48 5.39 6.59 -4.00
N ALA A 49 5.84 7.27 -5.07
CA ALA A 49 6.09 8.70 -4.99
C ALA A 49 4.80 9.46 -5.32
N SER A 50 4.07 9.84 -4.28
CA SER A 50 2.96 10.78 -4.44
C SER A 50 3.51 12.20 -4.58
N CYS A 51 3.75 12.64 -5.81
CA CYS A 51 3.97 14.06 -6.07
C CYS A 51 2.64 14.79 -5.88
N GLY A 52 2.57 15.58 -4.80
CA GLY A 52 1.36 16.22 -4.30
C GLY A 52 0.51 16.91 -5.38
N ARG A 53 -0.68 16.34 -5.63
CA ARG A 53 -1.86 17.02 -6.18
C ARG A 53 -3.13 16.33 -5.68
N ARG A 54 -3.45 16.44 -4.39
CA ARG A 54 -4.85 16.37 -3.94
C ARG A 54 -5.09 17.33 -2.78
N ARG A 55 -5.73 18.47 -3.11
CA ARG A 55 -6.54 19.25 -2.19
C ARG A 55 -7.71 18.35 -1.78
N TRP A 56 -7.57 17.72 -0.61
CA TRP A 56 -8.63 17.00 0.09
C TRP A 56 -9.69 18.02 0.53
N PRO A 57 -11.01 17.75 0.41
CA PRO A 57 -12.02 18.66 0.94
C PRO A 57 -11.96 18.66 2.48
N PRO A 58 -12.32 19.76 3.17
CA PRO A 58 -12.43 19.72 4.63
C PRO A 58 -13.63 18.83 4.98
N ARG A 59 -13.36 17.67 5.57
CA ARG A 59 -14.42 16.83 6.19
C ARG A 59 -14.96 17.61 7.38
N ARG A 60 -16.24 17.96 7.30
CA ARG A 60 -17.05 18.47 8.42
C ARG A 60 -16.97 17.47 9.57
N SER A 61 -16.62 17.96 10.75
CA SER A 61 -16.62 17.26 12.03
C SER A 61 -18.00 16.70 12.36
N SER A 62 -18.04 15.43 12.77
CA SER A 62 -19.05 14.72 13.58
C SER A 62 -18.97 13.23 13.15
N GLU A 63 -18.67 12.23 13.96
CA GLU A 63 -18.76 12.05 15.40
C GLU A 63 -17.76 10.97 15.82
N ALA A 64 -17.30 11.07 17.06
CA ALA A 64 -16.53 10.05 17.73
C ALA A 64 -17.37 8.77 17.89
N SER A 65 -16.76 7.61 17.65
CA SER A 65 -17.17 6.37 18.30
C SER A 65 -15.93 5.50 18.44
N THR A 66 -15.52 5.39 19.69
CA THR A 66 -14.46 4.54 20.23
C THR A 66 -14.73 3.10 19.84
N ASP A 67 -13.77 2.42 19.22
CA ASP A 67 -13.64 0.99 19.44
C ASP A 67 -12.17 0.57 19.46
N SER A 68 -11.75 0.14 20.64
CA SER A 68 -10.40 -0.31 20.96
C SER A 68 -10.22 -1.73 20.45
N GLY A 69 -9.80 -1.87 19.19
CA GLY A 69 -9.37 -3.14 18.61
C GLY A 69 -7.89 -3.39 18.91
N THR A 70 -7.59 -4.25 19.88
CA THR A 70 -6.24 -4.81 20.11
C THR A 70 -5.68 -5.47 18.84
N PRO A 71 -4.37 -5.34 18.54
CA PRO A 71 -3.77 -6.09 17.44
C PRO A 71 -3.71 -7.58 17.81
N VAL A 72 -4.47 -8.41 17.08
CA VAL A 72 -4.39 -9.87 17.19
C VAL A 72 -3.03 -10.32 16.65
N SER A 73 -2.19 -10.85 17.55
CA SER A 73 -0.92 -11.50 17.24
C SER A 73 -1.15 -12.73 16.35
N CYS A 74 -0.25 -12.96 15.39
CA CYS A 74 -0.29 -14.04 14.38
C CYS A 74 -0.21 -15.47 14.94
N GLU A 75 -0.20 -15.67 16.25
CA GLU A 75 0.10 -16.96 16.88
C GLU A 75 -1.11 -17.90 17.02
N SER A 76 -2.33 -17.42 16.80
CA SER A 76 -3.56 -18.18 17.14
C SER A 76 -4.15 -19.04 16.02
N LEU A 77 -3.52 -19.14 14.84
CA LEU A 77 -4.04 -19.90 13.68
C LEU A 77 -3.39 -21.29 13.52
N ARG A 78 -2.94 -21.90 14.62
CA ARG A 78 -2.60 -23.33 14.67
C ARG A 78 -3.60 -24.06 15.56
N ARG A 79 -4.70 -24.53 14.98
CA ARG A 79 -5.37 -25.79 15.33
C ARG A 79 -6.39 -26.17 14.27
#